data_AF-A0A2A5G237-F1
#
_entry.id   AF-A0A2A5G237-F1
#
_cell.length_a   1.000
_cell.length_b   1.000
_cell.length_c   1.000
_cell.angle_alpha   90.00
_cell.angle_beta   90.00
_cell.angle_gamma   90.00
#
_symmetry.space_group_name_H-M   'P 1'
#
loop_
_entity.id
_entity.type
_entity.pdbx_description
1 polymer ?
#
loop_
_entity_poly.entity_id
_entity_poly.type
_entity_poly.pdbx_seq_one_letter_code
_entity_poly.pdbx_strand_id
1 'polypeptide(L)'
;MAAGIEPNDLVKPSSLAKLPVMERSDIQLAQDLFCDMVPNTHGAVASSATSGSTGEPVVVNRTILNHYCWLAATMRSHYWCKSDFSKPLAVIRANLFEVTNNKSWGSPVSLLHASGVSMGIPITKTGEELFEILFKFKPSSILMFPGSLASLIGYANTTDRKITSIEVIRTLGETVTKELRELTQKTFGRPIQDSYSSQEFGCIALQCPQSEQYHIMAENLIVEVLDEKGRACKSGQIGRIVITDLLNYATPLVRYAIGDYAEVGTSCECGRGLPTLKRILGRERNLILMPDGRRHWPLVGFDKFRAIAPVRQYQLIQKTLDVIEVRLFVERGLTLGEEAELATHIKKSLGHDFTIEFNYFEDRLPAGASGKFEEFLCLV
;
A
#
# COMPACT_ATOMS: atom_id res chain seq x y z
N MET A 1 6.11 23.01 27.91
CA MET A 1 5.33 22.00 27.16
C MET A 1 4.05 22.66 26.65
N ALA A 2 3.91 22.83 25.33
CA ALA A 2 2.82 23.63 24.74
C ALA A 2 1.41 23.04 24.96
N ALA A 3 1.29 21.74 25.26
CA ALA A 3 0.02 21.06 25.52
C ALA A 3 -0.29 20.84 27.02
N GLY A 4 0.62 21.20 27.94
CA GLY A 4 0.39 21.03 29.39
C GLY A 4 0.24 19.57 29.88
N ILE A 5 0.79 18.59 29.15
CA ILE A 5 0.65 17.15 29.44
C ILE A 5 1.93 16.63 30.08
N GLU A 6 1.82 15.85 31.17
CA GLU A 6 2.95 15.18 31.81
C GLU A 6 3.00 13.68 31.45
N PRO A 7 4.15 12.99 31.59
CA PRO A 7 4.23 11.55 31.31
C PRO A 7 3.19 10.70 32.05
N ASN A 8 2.85 11.08 33.29
CA ASN A 8 1.85 10.40 34.11
C ASN A 8 0.42 10.54 33.56
N ASP A 9 0.17 11.48 32.65
CA ASP A 9 -1.11 11.57 31.94
C ASP A 9 -1.32 10.47 30.92
N LEU A 10 -0.24 9.80 30.48
CA LEU A 10 -0.17 8.86 29.36
C LEU A 10 -0.07 7.39 29.78
N VAL A 11 -0.59 7.05 30.97
CA VAL A 11 -0.52 5.68 31.55
C VAL A 11 -1.34 4.60 30.82
N LYS A 12 -2.19 4.97 29.87
CA LYS A 12 -3.01 4.03 29.07
C LYS A 12 -2.98 4.45 27.60
N PRO A 13 -3.11 3.51 26.64
CA PRO A 13 -3.15 3.86 25.21
C PRO A 13 -4.23 4.89 24.86
N SER A 14 -5.40 4.83 25.50
CA SER A 14 -6.49 5.80 25.29
C SER A 14 -6.13 7.22 25.73
N SER A 15 -5.15 7.38 26.63
CA SER A 15 -4.67 8.71 27.04
C SER A 15 -3.90 9.44 25.95
N LEU A 16 -3.42 8.73 24.91
CA LEU A 16 -2.78 9.38 23.76
C LEU A 16 -3.71 10.42 23.13
N ALA A 17 -5.04 10.24 23.17
CA ALA A 17 -6.00 11.22 22.65
C ALA A 17 -5.93 12.62 23.30
N LYS A 18 -5.22 12.77 24.43
CA LYS A 18 -4.92 14.08 25.02
C LYS A 18 -3.88 14.85 24.19
N LEU A 19 -2.97 14.16 23.51
CA LEU A 19 -1.95 14.76 22.66
C LEU A 19 -2.57 15.20 21.33
N PRO A 20 -2.16 16.36 20.77
CA PRO A 20 -2.54 16.74 19.42
C PRO A 20 -2.03 15.70 18.42
N VAL A 21 -2.72 15.60 17.30
CA VAL A 21 -2.22 14.81 16.17
C VAL A 21 -1.12 15.60 15.48
N MET A 22 0.00 14.93 15.23
CA MET A 22 1.13 15.47 14.48
C MET A 22 0.85 15.27 12.99
N GLU A 23 0.91 16.36 12.22
CA GLU A 23 0.72 16.35 10.78
C GLU A 23 2.07 16.29 10.05
N ARG A 24 2.05 15.94 8.76
CA ARG A 24 3.26 15.89 7.93
C ARG A 24 4.03 17.21 7.90
N SER A 25 3.32 18.33 7.88
CA SER A 25 3.88 19.68 7.91
C SER A 25 4.69 19.95 9.17
N ASP A 26 4.30 19.37 10.31
CA ASP A 26 5.01 19.57 11.58
C ASP A 26 6.42 18.99 11.50
N ILE A 27 6.57 17.83 10.84
CA ILE A 27 7.88 17.21 10.61
C ILE A 27 8.73 18.03 9.64
N GLN A 28 8.13 18.55 8.58
CA GLN A 28 8.85 19.31 7.55
C GLN A 28 9.36 20.66 8.08
N LEU A 29 8.61 21.27 9.00
CA LEU A 29 8.96 22.55 9.62
C LEU A 29 9.83 22.39 10.89
N ALA A 30 9.94 21.17 11.42
CA ALA A 30 10.72 20.90 12.62
C ALA A 30 12.22 21.11 12.37
N GLN A 31 12.83 21.93 13.21
CA GLN A 31 14.28 22.14 13.20
C GLN A 31 15.02 21.06 14.03
N ASP A 32 14.37 20.55 15.07
CA ASP A 32 14.92 19.59 16.05
C ASP A 32 14.10 18.29 16.10
N LEU A 33 13.90 17.64 14.96
CA LEU A 33 13.11 16.40 14.88
C LEU A 33 13.82 15.18 15.51
N PHE A 34 15.16 15.16 15.45
CA PHE A 34 15.96 14.01 15.82
C PHE A 34 16.39 14.07 17.29
N CYS A 35 16.33 12.93 17.98
CA CYS A 35 16.79 12.87 19.37
C CYS A 35 18.31 12.86 19.45
N ASP A 36 18.86 13.76 20.28
CA ASP A 36 20.30 13.79 20.60
C ASP A 36 20.74 12.57 21.42
N MET A 37 19.82 11.98 22.19
CA MET A 37 20.08 10.84 23.05
C MET A 37 19.21 9.64 22.65
N VAL A 38 19.86 8.64 22.08
CA VAL A 38 19.28 7.33 21.78
C VAL A 38 19.95 6.29 22.69
N PRO A 39 19.22 5.33 23.28
CA PRO A 39 19.85 4.30 24.11
C PRO A 39 20.95 3.55 23.36
N ASN A 40 22.14 3.43 23.95
CA ASN A 40 23.28 2.75 23.33
C ASN A 40 22.96 1.29 22.93
N THR A 41 22.06 0.64 23.67
CA THR A 41 21.58 -0.72 23.39
C THR A 41 20.78 -0.84 22.09
N HIS A 42 20.31 0.28 21.52
CA HIS A 42 19.59 0.29 20.25
C HIS A 42 20.53 0.27 19.04
N GLY A 43 21.83 0.45 19.27
CA GLY A 43 22.91 0.44 18.28
C GLY A 43 22.90 1.63 17.32
N ALA A 44 23.57 1.47 16.18
CA ALA A 44 23.83 2.57 15.24
C ALA A 44 22.54 3.19 14.68
N VAL A 45 22.61 4.51 14.42
CA VAL A 45 21.53 5.29 13.82
C VAL A 45 21.83 5.54 12.34
N ALA A 46 20.83 5.33 11.47
CA ALA A 46 20.90 5.63 10.05
C ALA A 46 19.67 6.43 9.60
N SER A 47 19.86 7.30 8.60
CA SER A 47 18.78 8.11 8.03
C SER A 47 18.12 7.41 6.85
N SER A 48 16.82 7.55 6.74
CA SER A 48 16.03 7.14 5.57
C SER A 48 15.04 8.24 5.19
N ALA A 49 14.85 8.46 3.90
CA ALA A 49 13.93 9.47 3.38
C ALA A 49 12.74 8.81 2.67
N THR A 50 11.56 9.39 2.83
CA THR A 50 10.37 9.00 2.07
C THR A 50 10.55 9.34 0.58
N SER A 51 9.98 8.56 -0.32
CA SER A 51 10.08 8.77 -1.77
C SER A 51 9.25 9.96 -2.31
N GLY A 52 8.97 10.97 -1.47
CA GLY A 52 8.49 12.28 -1.91
C GLY A 52 7.20 12.26 -2.73
N SER A 53 6.24 11.38 -2.43
CA SER A 53 4.97 11.34 -3.16
C SER A 53 4.19 12.66 -3.14
N THR A 54 4.40 13.51 -2.12
CA THR A 54 3.71 14.79 -1.89
C THR A 54 4.63 16.01 -2.10
N GLY A 55 5.77 15.85 -2.79
CA GLY A 55 6.68 16.94 -3.14
C GLY A 55 7.88 17.09 -2.21
N GLU A 56 7.68 17.08 -0.88
CA GLU A 56 8.78 17.17 0.09
C GLU A 56 8.99 15.86 0.87
N PRO A 57 10.20 15.28 0.83
CA PRO A 57 10.51 14.05 1.52
C PRO A 57 10.66 14.29 3.03
N VAL A 58 9.91 13.53 3.83
CA VAL A 58 10.19 13.39 5.27
C VAL A 58 11.42 12.51 5.45
N VAL A 59 12.38 12.98 6.26
CA VAL A 59 13.55 12.21 6.68
C VAL A 59 13.32 11.69 8.09
N VAL A 60 13.55 10.40 8.31
CA VAL A 60 13.51 9.77 9.63
C VAL A 60 14.84 9.10 9.93
N ASN A 61 15.33 9.28 11.15
CA ASN A 61 16.46 8.54 11.68
C ASN A 61 15.94 7.28 12.38
N ARG A 62 16.67 6.18 12.22
CA ARG A 62 16.28 4.87 12.75
C ARG A 62 17.48 4.16 13.34
N THR A 63 17.24 3.45 14.42
CA THR A 63 18.24 2.60 15.07
C THR A 63 18.32 1.24 14.38
N ILE A 64 19.44 0.53 14.58
CA ILE A 64 19.55 -0.87 14.10
C ILE A 64 18.51 -1.77 14.77
N LEU A 65 18.10 -1.50 16.02
CA LEU A 65 17.00 -2.21 16.66
C LEU A 65 15.68 -2.05 15.90
N ASN A 66 15.35 -0.83 15.47
CA ASN A 66 14.17 -0.58 14.64
C ASN A 66 14.25 -1.37 13.31
N HIS A 67 15.43 -1.45 12.71
CA HIS A 67 15.65 -2.29 11.53
C HIS A 67 15.42 -3.78 11.81
N TYR A 68 15.86 -4.30 12.96
CA TYR A 68 15.57 -5.69 13.34
C TYR A 68 14.08 -5.98 13.50
N CYS A 69 13.29 -5.04 14.01
CA CYS A 69 11.83 -5.19 14.05
C CYS A 69 11.23 -5.31 12.65
N TRP A 70 11.74 -4.55 11.67
CA TRP A 70 11.36 -4.72 10.26
C TRP A 70 11.69 -6.14 9.79
N LEU A 71 12.93 -6.59 9.99
CA LEU A 71 13.36 -7.93 9.58
C LEU A 71 12.50 -9.04 10.23
N ALA A 72 12.17 -8.89 11.51
CA ALA A 72 11.28 -9.80 12.23
C ALA A 72 9.86 -9.80 11.65
N ALA A 73 9.31 -8.65 11.28
CA ALA A 73 8.00 -8.56 10.62
C ALA A 73 8.02 -9.20 9.22
N THR A 74 9.11 -9.04 8.46
CA THR A 74 9.30 -9.73 7.16
C THR A 74 9.34 -11.25 7.35
N MET A 75 10.10 -11.75 8.32
CA MET A 75 10.11 -13.19 8.65
C MET A 75 8.73 -13.69 9.08
N ARG A 76 8.02 -12.92 9.90
CA ARG A 76 6.65 -13.22 10.31
C ARG A 76 5.72 -13.34 9.10
N SER A 77 5.80 -12.40 8.14
CA SER A 77 5.04 -12.45 6.90
C SER A 77 5.30 -13.75 6.14
N HIS A 78 6.57 -14.14 5.99
CA HIS A 78 6.93 -15.40 5.34
C HIS A 78 6.34 -16.63 6.05
N TYR A 79 6.43 -16.70 7.38
CA TYR A 79 5.87 -17.80 8.15
C TYR A 79 4.35 -17.87 8.08
N TRP A 80 3.65 -16.72 8.14
CA TRP A 80 2.19 -16.68 8.00
C TRP A 80 1.76 -17.19 6.64
N CYS A 81 2.51 -16.85 5.59
CA CYS A 81 2.27 -17.33 4.23
C CYS A 81 2.77 -18.76 4.00
N LYS A 82 3.40 -19.41 4.99
CA LYS A 82 4.05 -20.73 4.85
C LYS A 82 4.99 -20.81 3.65
N SER A 83 5.79 -19.76 3.45
CA SER A 83 6.76 -19.72 2.35
C SER A 83 7.80 -20.82 2.50
N ASP A 84 8.04 -21.58 1.43
CA ASP A 84 9.10 -22.59 1.39
C ASP A 84 10.43 -21.93 0.99
N PHE A 85 11.30 -21.72 1.97
CA PHE A 85 12.58 -21.04 1.76
C PHE A 85 13.55 -21.83 0.88
N SER A 86 13.38 -23.14 0.72
CA SER A 86 14.26 -23.96 -0.13
C SER A 86 14.06 -23.70 -1.63
N LYS A 87 12.91 -23.13 -2.00
CA LYS A 87 12.52 -22.90 -3.39
C LYS A 87 12.86 -21.48 -3.87
N PRO A 88 12.78 -21.19 -5.18
CA PRO A 88 13.14 -19.88 -5.70
C PRO A 88 12.14 -18.77 -5.33
N LEU A 89 12.64 -17.55 -5.13
CA LEU A 89 11.87 -16.31 -4.89
C LEU A 89 12.09 -15.31 -6.03
N ALA A 90 11.02 -14.73 -6.56
CA ALA A 90 11.11 -13.55 -7.43
C ALA A 90 10.69 -12.29 -6.68
N VAL A 91 11.46 -11.21 -6.81
CA VAL A 91 11.19 -9.92 -6.16
C VAL A 91 11.17 -8.83 -7.21
N ILE A 92 10.02 -8.21 -7.42
CA ILE A 92 9.83 -7.12 -8.38
C ILE A 92 9.86 -5.80 -7.60
N ARG A 93 10.81 -4.90 -7.90
CA ARG A 93 11.01 -3.66 -7.14
C ARG A 93 11.30 -2.46 -8.02
N ALA A 94 10.93 -1.28 -7.52
CA ALA A 94 11.18 0.00 -8.19
C ALA A 94 12.65 0.47 -8.10
N ASN A 95 13.41 -0.01 -7.12
CA ASN A 95 14.83 0.34 -6.94
C ASN A 95 15.79 -0.60 -7.69
N LEU A 96 15.28 -1.42 -8.62
CA LEU A 96 16.08 -2.30 -9.47
C LEU A 96 16.05 -1.76 -10.90
N PHE A 97 17.22 -1.65 -11.52
CA PHE A 97 17.37 -1.19 -12.91
C PHE A 97 17.56 -2.35 -13.90
N GLU A 98 18.10 -3.47 -13.41
CA GLU A 98 18.36 -4.66 -14.20
C GLU A 98 17.91 -5.93 -13.45
N VAL A 99 17.76 -7.04 -14.18
CA VAL A 99 17.46 -8.34 -13.58
C VAL A 99 18.69 -8.86 -12.85
N THR A 100 18.55 -9.22 -11.57
CA THR A 100 19.65 -9.72 -10.74
C THR A 100 19.39 -11.16 -10.32
N ASN A 101 20.45 -11.98 -10.27
CA ASN A 101 20.40 -13.35 -9.78
C ASN A 101 21.19 -13.46 -8.48
N ASN A 102 20.53 -13.89 -7.41
CA ASN A 102 21.13 -14.03 -6.09
C ASN A 102 21.16 -15.49 -5.66
N LYS A 103 22.22 -15.86 -4.93
CA LYS A 103 22.44 -17.23 -4.45
C LYS A 103 21.54 -17.63 -3.28
N SER A 104 20.82 -16.68 -2.69
CA SER A 104 19.90 -16.88 -1.56
C SER A 104 18.73 -15.88 -1.65
N TRP A 105 17.74 -15.99 -0.77
CA TRP A 105 16.68 -14.98 -0.61
C TRP A 105 17.17 -13.68 0.04
N GLY A 106 18.43 -13.63 0.49
CA GLY A 106 19.00 -12.49 1.20
C GLY A 106 18.40 -12.30 2.59
N SER A 107 18.76 -11.17 3.22
CA SER A 107 18.24 -10.79 4.54
C SER A 107 16.74 -10.50 4.47
N PRO A 108 15.93 -10.93 5.46
CA PRO A 108 16.34 -11.60 6.69
C PRO A 108 16.40 -13.14 6.61
N VAL A 109 15.91 -13.76 5.54
CA VAL A 109 15.81 -15.22 5.47
C VAL A 109 17.18 -15.86 5.59
N SER A 110 18.20 -15.35 4.89
CA SER A 110 19.56 -15.88 4.95
C SER A 110 20.26 -15.69 6.30
N LEU A 111 19.71 -14.89 7.22
CA LEU A 111 20.25 -14.75 8.57
C LEU A 111 19.82 -15.90 9.48
N LEU A 112 18.69 -16.55 9.18
CA LEU A 112 18.06 -17.54 10.05
C LEU A 112 17.93 -18.92 9.39
N HIS A 113 17.92 -18.97 8.05
CA HIS A 113 17.69 -20.18 7.27
C HIS A 113 18.61 -20.24 6.06
N ALA A 114 18.97 -21.45 5.66
CA ALA A 114 19.36 -21.69 4.27
C ALA A 114 18.16 -21.39 3.36
N SER A 115 18.41 -20.78 2.20
CA SER A 115 17.37 -20.48 1.23
C SER A 115 17.82 -20.79 -0.19
N GLY A 116 16.84 -21.03 -1.07
CA GLY A 116 17.05 -21.18 -2.50
C GLY A 116 17.48 -19.85 -3.14
N VAL A 117 17.67 -19.87 -4.45
CA VAL A 117 18.04 -18.67 -5.21
C VAL A 117 16.92 -17.63 -5.21
N SER A 118 17.28 -16.37 -5.42
CA SER A 118 16.28 -15.33 -5.71
C SER A 118 16.62 -14.52 -6.94
N MET A 119 15.60 -13.96 -7.58
CA MET A 119 15.74 -13.10 -8.74
C MET A 119 15.11 -11.74 -8.46
N GLY A 120 15.91 -10.68 -8.56
CA GLY A 120 15.42 -9.31 -8.56
C GLY A 120 15.00 -8.91 -9.96
N ILE A 121 13.83 -8.30 -10.12
CA ILE A 121 13.29 -7.89 -11.41
C ILE A 121 12.86 -6.40 -11.32
N PRO A 122 13.25 -5.55 -12.27
CA PRO A 122 12.79 -4.17 -12.34
C PRO A 122 11.27 -4.07 -12.47
N ILE A 123 10.64 -3.14 -11.75
CA ILE A 123 9.19 -2.88 -11.88
C ILE A 123 8.79 -2.41 -13.28
N THR A 124 9.74 -1.89 -14.06
CA THR A 124 9.52 -1.32 -15.39
C THR A 124 9.18 -2.36 -16.45
N LYS A 125 9.41 -3.65 -16.16
CA LYS A 125 9.13 -4.77 -17.06
C LYS A 125 7.65 -4.87 -17.42
N THR A 126 7.36 -5.12 -18.70
CA THR A 126 6.00 -5.30 -19.19
C THR A 126 5.40 -6.62 -18.68
N GLY A 127 4.08 -6.79 -18.80
CA GLY A 127 3.40 -8.04 -18.44
C GLY A 127 3.97 -9.27 -19.17
N GLU A 128 4.30 -9.10 -20.45
CA GLU A 128 4.94 -10.13 -21.29
C GLU A 128 6.34 -10.47 -20.79
N GLU A 129 7.21 -9.47 -20.62
CA GLU A 129 8.58 -9.69 -20.13
C GLU A 129 8.57 -10.36 -18.75
N LEU A 130 7.70 -9.90 -17.85
CA LEU A 130 7.52 -10.51 -16.53
C LEU A 130 7.08 -11.98 -16.66
N PHE A 131 6.11 -12.27 -17.52
CA PHE A 131 5.64 -13.63 -17.73
C PHE A 131 6.77 -14.55 -18.23
N GLU A 132 7.53 -14.12 -19.24
CA GLU A 132 8.62 -14.92 -19.80
C GLU A 132 9.73 -15.20 -18.77
N ILE A 133 10.11 -14.17 -18.00
CA ILE A 133 11.10 -14.32 -16.93
C ILE A 133 10.61 -15.31 -15.88
N LEU A 134 9.39 -15.13 -15.37
CA LEU A 134 8.83 -15.96 -14.30
C LEU A 134 8.56 -17.40 -14.76
N PHE A 135 8.11 -17.59 -16.00
CA PHE A 135 7.89 -18.91 -16.59
C PHE A 135 9.20 -19.71 -16.70
N LYS A 136 10.31 -19.05 -17.06
CA LYS A 136 11.64 -19.68 -17.11
C LYS A 136 12.23 -19.92 -15.72
N PHE A 137 12.11 -18.93 -14.84
CA PHE A 137 12.70 -18.97 -13.49
C PHE A 137 11.96 -19.89 -12.53
N LYS A 138 10.66 -20.11 -12.73
CA LYS A 138 9.79 -20.98 -11.93
C LYS A 138 9.83 -20.68 -10.41
N PRO A 139 9.54 -19.43 -10.00
CA PRO A 139 9.53 -19.09 -8.58
C PRO A 139 8.36 -19.76 -7.85
N SER A 140 8.60 -20.12 -6.58
CA SER A 140 7.56 -20.56 -5.64
C SER A 140 6.90 -19.39 -4.92
N SER A 141 7.67 -18.33 -4.65
CA SER A 141 7.19 -17.13 -3.99
C SER A 141 7.48 -15.92 -4.86
N ILE A 142 6.54 -14.99 -4.91
CA ILE A 142 6.69 -13.72 -5.59
C ILE A 142 6.37 -12.59 -4.60
N LEU A 143 7.17 -11.52 -4.65
CA LEU A 143 6.86 -10.25 -4.01
C LEU A 143 6.85 -9.15 -5.09
N MET A 144 5.72 -8.46 -5.29
CA MET A 144 5.60 -7.44 -6.33
C MET A 144 4.57 -6.35 -5.99
N PHE A 145 4.49 -5.31 -6.83
CA PHE A 145 3.45 -4.30 -6.73
C PHE A 145 2.14 -4.78 -7.37
N PRO A 146 0.96 -4.39 -6.84
CA PRO A 146 -0.34 -4.68 -7.44
C PRO A 146 -0.45 -4.34 -8.93
N GLY A 147 0.05 -3.17 -9.37
CA GLY A 147 0.06 -2.81 -10.79
C GLY A 147 0.87 -3.77 -11.68
N SER A 148 2.02 -4.26 -11.20
CA SER A 148 2.81 -5.27 -11.91
C SER A 148 2.09 -6.62 -11.98
N LEU A 149 1.38 -7.00 -10.91
CA LEU A 149 0.57 -8.22 -10.87
C LEU A 149 -0.58 -8.16 -11.88
N ALA A 150 -1.29 -7.02 -11.95
CA ALA A 150 -2.35 -6.81 -12.92
C ALA A 150 -1.83 -6.93 -14.37
N SER A 151 -0.66 -6.35 -14.64
CA SER A 151 0.00 -6.42 -15.95
C SER A 151 0.41 -7.85 -16.32
N LEU A 152 1.00 -8.58 -15.37
CA LEU A 152 1.35 -10.00 -15.53
C LEU A 152 0.11 -10.86 -15.83
N ILE A 153 -0.98 -10.66 -15.09
CA ILE A 153 -2.24 -11.39 -15.31
C ILE A 153 -2.83 -11.06 -16.67
N GLY A 154 -2.78 -9.80 -17.08
CA GLY A 154 -3.23 -9.34 -18.39
C GLY A 154 -2.62 -10.18 -19.52
N TYR A 155 -1.31 -10.36 -19.51
CA TYR A 155 -0.61 -11.19 -20.49
C TYR A 155 -0.78 -12.70 -20.25
N ALA A 156 -0.76 -13.17 -18.99
CA ALA A 156 -0.94 -14.60 -18.70
C ALA A 156 -2.28 -15.16 -19.19
N ASN A 157 -3.28 -14.29 -19.39
CA ASN A 157 -4.60 -14.66 -19.92
C ASN A 157 -4.67 -14.63 -21.45
N THR A 158 -3.68 -14.09 -22.16
CA THR A 158 -3.60 -14.12 -23.63
C THR A 158 -2.82 -15.33 -24.17
N THR A 159 -2.26 -16.15 -23.29
CA THR A 159 -1.45 -17.32 -23.65
C THR A 159 -1.95 -18.62 -22.99
N ASP A 160 -1.76 -19.73 -23.69
CA ASP A 160 -2.05 -21.08 -23.19
C ASP A 160 -1.00 -21.56 -22.19
N ARG A 161 0.18 -20.93 -22.14
CA ARG A 161 1.22 -21.24 -21.16
C ARG A 161 0.77 -20.84 -19.76
N LYS A 162 1.09 -21.67 -18.76
CA LYS A 162 0.76 -21.41 -17.34
C LYS A 162 2.00 -21.47 -16.46
N ILE A 163 2.13 -20.51 -15.54
CA ILE A 163 3.14 -20.55 -14.48
C ILE A 163 2.55 -21.33 -13.30
N THR A 164 2.94 -22.59 -13.17
CA THR A 164 2.38 -23.50 -12.14
C THR A 164 3.23 -23.59 -10.88
N SER A 165 4.43 -23.00 -10.87
CA SER A 165 5.36 -23.06 -9.74
C SER A 165 4.95 -22.21 -8.54
N ILE A 166 4.04 -21.23 -8.73
CA ILE A 166 3.73 -20.22 -7.72
C ILE A 166 2.86 -20.81 -6.61
N GLU A 167 3.36 -20.70 -5.39
CA GLU A 167 2.71 -21.11 -4.14
C GLU A 167 2.26 -19.90 -3.33
N VAL A 168 3.04 -18.81 -3.35
CA VAL A 168 2.78 -17.60 -2.54
C VAL A 168 2.94 -16.34 -3.40
N ILE A 169 1.89 -15.53 -3.46
CA ILE A 169 1.90 -14.20 -4.09
C ILE A 169 1.77 -13.14 -3.00
N ARG A 170 2.81 -12.34 -2.80
CA ARG A 170 2.80 -11.20 -1.88
C ARG A 170 2.80 -9.86 -2.61
N THR A 171 2.04 -8.91 -2.07
CA THR A 171 1.99 -7.53 -2.56
C THR A 171 2.46 -6.52 -1.52
N LEU A 172 2.88 -5.35 -2.01
CA LEU A 172 3.30 -4.23 -1.19
C LEU A 172 3.07 -2.90 -1.92
N GLY A 173 3.00 -1.82 -1.13
CA GLY A 173 3.23 -0.46 -1.59
C GLY A 173 2.04 0.25 -2.25
N GLU A 174 1.03 -0.49 -2.69
CA GLU A 174 -0.23 0.02 -3.27
C GLU A 174 -1.42 -0.75 -2.68
N THR A 175 -2.62 -0.19 -2.85
CA THR A 175 -3.87 -0.85 -2.46
C THR A 175 -4.21 -2.00 -3.42
N VAL A 176 -4.64 -3.13 -2.87
CA VAL A 176 -5.10 -4.28 -3.65
C VAL A 176 -6.61 -4.22 -3.81
N THR A 177 -7.09 -4.11 -5.04
CA THR A 177 -8.53 -4.11 -5.35
C THR A 177 -9.13 -5.51 -5.24
N LYS A 178 -10.46 -5.59 -5.07
CA LYS A 178 -11.19 -6.86 -4.99
C LYS A 178 -11.04 -7.64 -6.30
N GLU A 179 -11.15 -6.92 -7.41
CA GLU A 179 -11.03 -7.42 -8.77
C GLU A 179 -9.65 -8.05 -9.02
N LEU A 180 -8.58 -7.41 -8.55
CA LEU A 180 -7.24 -7.97 -8.66
C LEU A 180 -7.09 -9.27 -7.86
N ARG A 181 -7.73 -9.38 -6.68
CA ARG A 181 -7.76 -10.64 -5.89
C ARG A 181 -8.45 -11.75 -6.65
N GLU A 182 -9.63 -11.48 -7.20
CA GLU A 182 -10.42 -12.45 -7.98
C GLU A 182 -9.67 -12.91 -9.23
N LEU A 183 -9.08 -11.97 -9.97
CA LEU A 183 -8.26 -12.27 -11.14
C LEU A 183 -7.02 -13.11 -10.78
N THR A 184 -6.35 -12.79 -9.68
CA THR A 184 -5.19 -13.56 -9.22
C THR A 184 -5.59 -14.98 -8.85
N GLN A 185 -6.70 -15.15 -8.13
CA GLN A 185 -7.24 -16.46 -7.78
C GLN A 185 -7.62 -17.26 -9.05
N LYS A 186 -8.22 -16.62 -10.05
CA LYS A 186 -8.58 -17.27 -11.32
C LYS A 186 -7.36 -17.69 -12.15
N THR A 187 -6.35 -16.83 -12.24
CA THR A 187 -5.18 -17.05 -13.10
C THR A 187 -4.13 -17.97 -12.45
N PHE A 188 -3.89 -17.86 -11.15
CA PHE A 188 -2.85 -18.62 -10.45
C PHE A 188 -3.37 -19.65 -9.45
N GLY A 189 -4.68 -19.64 -9.13
CA GLY A 189 -5.23 -20.51 -8.09
C GLY A 189 -4.78 -20.15 -6.68
N ARG A 190 -4.20 -18.96 -6.49
CA ARG A 190 -3.62 -18.50 -5.21
C ARG A 190 -4.22 -17.15 -4.79
N PRO A 191 -4.47 -16.94 -3.49
CA PRO A 191 -4.85 -15.63 -2.99
C PRO A 191 -3.64 -14.68 -2.92
N ILE A 192 -3.91 -13.38 -2.95
CA ILE A 192 -2.91 -12.35 -2.66
C ILE A 192 -2.73 -12.25 -1.13
N GLN A 193 -1.48 -12.23 -0.69
CA GLN A 193 -1.09 -11.94 0.69
C GLN A 193 -0.43 -10.56 0.77
N ASP A 194 -1.16 -9.59 1.32
CA ASP A 194 -0.75 -8.19 1.27
C ASP A 194 -0.04 -7.71 2.56
N SER A 195 0.66 -6.59 2.45
CA SER A 195 1.33 -5.93 3.58
C SER A 195 1.19 -4.42 3.51
N TYR A 196 0.79 -3.82 4.63
CA TYR A 196 0.71 -2.38 4.79
C TYR A 196 1.97 -1.87 5.49
N SER A 197 2.70 -0.97 4.85
CA SER A 197 3.98 -0.46 5.34
C SER A 197 4.26 0.95 4.85
N SER A 198 5.16 1.64 5.54
CA SER A 198 5.67 2.95 5.15
C SER A 198 7.16 3.10 5.43
N GLN A 199 7.77 4.16 4.89
CA GLN A 199 9.17 4.46 5.18
C GLN A 199 9.33 5.04 6.60
N GLU A 200 8.28 5.66 7.14
CA GLU A 200 8.25 6.25 8.48
C GLU A 200 8.13 5.19 9.58
N PHE A 201 7.36 4.12 9.38
CA PHE A 201 7.06 3.10 10.41
C PHE A 201 7.49 1.67 10.06
N GLY A 202 7.97 1.43 8.83
CA GLY A 202 8.28 0.08 8.38
C GLY A 202 7.00 -0.74 8.21
N CYS A 203 6.99 -1.98 8.71
CA CYS A 203 5.81 -2.85 8.59
C CYS A 203 4.73 -2.45 9.61
N ILE A 204 3.61 -1.94 9.13
CA ILE A 204 2.50 -1.48 9.97
C ILE A 204 1.53 -2.63 10.23
N ALA A 205 1.12 -3.34 9.17
CA ALA A 205 0.19 -4.45 9.29
C ALA A 205 0.44 -5.53 8.21
N LEU A 206 0.15 -6.78 8.57
CA LEU A 206 0.28 -7.94 7.68
C LEU A 206 -1.09 -8.58 7.46
N GLN A 207 -1.42 -8.92 6.21
CA GLN A 207 -2.67 -9.60 5.91
C GLN A 207 -2.71 -10.99 6.58
N CYS A 208 -3.87 -11.30 7.16
CA CYS A 208 -4.16 -12.59 7.76
C CYS A 208 -4.49 -13.60 6.65
N PRO A 209 -3.80 -14.75 6.58
CA PRO A 209 -4.08 -15.78 5.59
C PRO A 209 -5.48 -16.42 5.72
N GLN A 210 -6.19 -16.19 6.83
CA GLN A 210 -7.49 -16.82 7.14
C GLN A 210 -8.70 -15.89 6.99
N SER A 211 -8.53 -14.56 7.06
CA SER A 211 -9.66 -13.62 7.15
C SER A 211 -9.56 -12.40 6.23
N GLU A 212 -8.50 -12.30 5.42
CA GLU A 212 -8.16 -11.15 4.58
C GLU A 212 -7.98 -9.80 5.32
N GLN A 213 -8.27 -9.72 6.62
CA GLN A 213 -7.98 -8.56 7.45
C GLN A 213 -6.47 -8.41 7.67
N TYR A 214 -6.03 -7.21 7.99
CA TYR A 214 -4.63 -6.88 8.26
C TYR A 214 -4.42 -6.83 9.77
N HIS A 215 -3.56 -7.68 10.30
CA HIS A 215 -3.13 -7.61 11.69
C HIS A 215 -2.08 -6.53 11.86
N ILE A 216 -2.35 -5.57 12.73
CA ILE A 216 -1.40 -4.51 13.10
C ILE A 216 -0.25 -5.13 13.90
N MET A 217 0.99 -4.71 13.61
CA MET A 217 2.19 -5.09 14.37
C MET A 217 2.22 -4.30 15.69
N ALA A 218 1.25 -4.59 16.56
CA ALA A 218 0.93 -3.82 17.77
C ALA A 218 2.02 -3.85 18.84
N GLU A 219 3.00 -4.74 18.71
CA GLU A 219 4.21 -4.75 19.53
C GLU A 219 5.20 -3.63 19.16
N ASN A 220 5.11 -3.09 17.94
CA ASN A 220 6.00 -2.03 17.44
C ASN A 220 5.29 -0.68 17.37
N LEU A 221 3.97 -0.68 17.17
CA LEU A 221 3.19 0.50 16.81
C LEU A 221 1.86 0.52 17.55
N ILE A 222 1.41 1.72 17.94
CA ILE A 222 0.01 1.97 18.26
C ILE A 222 -0.63 2.61 17.03
N VAL A 223 -1.65 1.96 16.48
CA VAL A 223 -2.39 2.45 15.32
C VAL A 223 -3.81 2.84 15.74
N GLU A 224 -4.14 4.10 15.52
CA GLU A 224 -5.46 4.67 15.73
C GLU A 224 -6.11 4.94 14.37
N VAL A 225 -7.41 4.69 14.26
CA VAL A 225 -8.21 5.11 13.12
C VAL A 225 -9.19 6.16 13.63
N LEU A 226 -9.09 7.40 13.16
CA LEU A 226 -9.83 8.53 13.69
C LEU A 226 -10.86 9.05 12.69
N ASP A 227 -12.06 9.39 13.17
CA ASP A 227 -13.07 10.10 12.40
C ASP A 227 -12.68 11.58 12.17
N GLU A 228 -13.49 12.31 11.41
CA GLU A 228 -13.27 13.74 11.12
C GLU A 228 -13.25 14.62 12.38
N LYS A 229 -13.82 14.15 13.50
CA LYS A 229 -13.83 14.85 14.79
C LYS A 229 -12.65 14.43 15.68
N GLY A 230 -11.72 13.63 15.16
CA GLY A 230 -10.55 13.14 15.90
C GLY A 230 -10.85 12.03 16.90
N ARG A 231 -12.02 11.38 16.82
CA ARG A 231 -12.43 10.31 17.74
C ARG A 231 -12.12 8.94 17.15
N ALA A 232 -11.76 7.98 17.99
CA ALA A 232 -11.48 6.62 17.55
C ALA A 232 -12.70 5.95 16.89
N CYS A 233 -12.49 5.41 15.70
CA CYS A 233 -13.45 4.63 14.94
C CYS A 233 -13.70 3.26 15.57
N LYS A 234 -14.95 2.78 15.48
CA LYS A 234 -15.35 1.41 15.81
C LYS A 234 -15.19 0.49 14.60
N SER A 235 -15.25 -0.82 14.81
CA SER A 235 -15.23 -1.82 13.73
C SER A 235 -16.23 -1.48 12.61
N GLY A 236 -15.75 -1.56 11.37
CA GLY A 236 -16.50 -1.21 10.16
C GLY A 236 -16.53 0.28 9.82
N GLN A 237 -16.09 1.17 10.72
CA GLN A 237 -15.97 2.60 10.42
C GLN A 237 -14.64 2.91 9.74
N ILE A 238 -14.67 3.90 8.85
CA ILE A 238 -13.52 4.40 8.11
C ILE A 238 -13.03 5.68 8.77
N GLY A 239 -11.71 5.84 8.85
CA GLY A 239 -11.08 7.04 9.35
C GLY A 239 -9.63 7.15 8.92
N ARG A 240 -9.00 8.28 9.27
CA ARG A 240 -7.59 8.52 9.00
C ARG A 240 -6.71 7.72 9.94
N ILE A 241 -5.60 7.22 9.44
CA ILE A 241 -4.63 6.42 10.20
C ILE A 241 -3.66 7.37 10.92
N VAL A 242 -3.60 7.23 12.24
CA VAL A 242 -2.68 7.94 13.13
C VAL A 242 -1.82 6.92 13.86
N ILE A 243 -0.50 7.10 13.84
CA ILE A 243 0.45 6.10 14.33
C ILE A 243 1.36 6.69 15.40
N THR A 244 1.58 5.93 16.46
CA THR A 244 2.66 6.16 17.43
C THR A 244 3.69 5.05 17.32
N ASP A 245 4.95 5.40 17.05
CA ASP A 245 6.06 4.45 17.02
C ASP A 245 6.55 4.17 18.45
N LEU A 246 6.64 2.89 18.82
CA LEU A 246 7.06 2.47 20.15
C LEU A 246 8.56 2.17 20.25
N LEU A 247 9.26 2.06 19.12
CA LEU A 247 10.62 1.53 19.04
C LEU A 247 11.61 2.42 18.29
N ASN A 248 11.16 3.43 17.56
CA ASN A 248 12.05 4.41 16.93
C ASN A 248 12.38 5.58 17.85
N TYR A 249 13.41 5.40 18.67
CA TYR A 249 13.88 6.43 19.61
C TYR A 249 14.75 7.51 18.94
N ALA A 250 15.18 7.28 17.69
CA ALA A 250 15.96 8.26 16.94
C ALA A 250 15.06 9.32 16.26
N THR A 251 13.79 8.98 16.00
CA THR A 251 12.76 9.90 15.51
C THR A 251 11.41 9.45 16.07
N PRO A 252 11.09 9.81 17.32
CA PRO A 252 9.87 9.36 17.97
C PRO A 252 8.66 10.09 17.38
N LEU A 253 7.94 9.41 16.49
CA LEU A 253 6.69 9.90 15.93
C LEU A 253 5.54 9.47 16.83
N VAL A 254 4.92 10.43 17.51
CA VAL A 254 3.78 10.21 18.41
C VAL A 254 2.53 10.82 17.80
N ARG A 255 1.47 10.02 17.67
CA ARG A 255 0.22 10.38 17.00
C ARG A 255 0.43 11.09 15.66
N TYR A 256 1.29 10.53 14.82
CA TYR A 256 1.55 11.07 13.50
C TYR A 256 0.49 10.60 12.50
N ALA A 257 -0.20 11.54 11.85
CA ALA A 257 -1.10 11.29 10.74
C ALA A 257 -0.29 10.96 9.49
N ILE A 258 -0.35 9.69 9.08
CA ILE A 258 0.42 9.20 7.93
C ILE A 258 -0.17 9.63 6.57
N GLY A 259 -1.38 10.19 6.59
CA GLY A 259 -2.12 10.61 5.39
C GLY A 259 -2.81 9.46 4.66
N ASP A 260 -2.92 8.28 5.28
CA ASP A 260 -3.66 7.14 4.75
C ASP A 260 -4.98 6.93 5.52
N TYR A 261 -5.96 6.25 4.91
CA TYR A 261 -7.21 5.84 5.56
C TYR A 261 -7.38 4.32 5.58
N ALA A 262 -8.03 3.84 6.62
CA ALA A 262 -8.41 2.43 6.76
C ALA A 262 -9.81 2.27 7.33
N GLU A 263 -10.41 1.10 7.06
CA GLU A 263 -11.60 0.62 7.76
C GLU A 263 -11.16 -0.24 8.95
N VAL A 264 -11.68 0.06 10.14
CA VAL A 264 -11.36 -0.70 11.36
C VAL A 264 -11.88 -2.14 11.23
N GLY A 265 -11.03 -3.11 11.53
CA GLY A 265 -11.37 -4.52 11.50
C GLY A 265 -12.17 -4.98 12.71
N THR A 266 -12.58 -6.24 12.66
CA THR A 266 -13.15 -6.98 13.80
C THR A 266 -12.10 -7.92 14.37
N SER A 267 -12.32 -8.43 15.59
CA SER A 267 -11.50 -9.51 16.13
C SER A 267 -11.41 -10.67 15.14
N CYS A 268 -10.19 -11.09 14.82
CA CYS A 268 -9.97 -12.17 13.86
C CYS A 268 -10.02 -13.54 14.54
N GLU A 269 -10.76 -14.47 13.93
CA GLU A 269 -10.91 -15.84 14.41
C GLU A 269 -9.62 -16.70 14.30
N CYS A 270 -8.56 -16.19 13.67
CA CYS A 270 -7.31 -16.94 13.49
C CYS A 270 -6.50 -17.15 14.78
N GLY A 271 -6.93 -16.56 15.91
CA GLY A 271 -6.31 -16.73 17.22
C GLY A 271 -5.10 -15.85 17.52
N ARG A 272 -4.65 -14.99 16.60
CA ARG A 272 -3.47 -14.11 16.81
C ARG A 272 -3.67 -13.02 17.86
N GLY A 273 -4.91 -12.61 18.13
CA GLY A 273 -5.24 -11.58 19.14
C GLY A 273 -4.79 -10.14 18.81
N LEU A 274 -4.09 -9.92 17.70
CA LEU A 274 -3.65 -8.58 17.27
C LEU A 274 -4.83 -7.74 16.75
N PRO A 275 -4.85 -6.41 17.00
CA PRO A 275 -5.78 -5.49 16.38
C PRO A 275 -5.78 -5.60 14.86
N THR A 276 -6.92 -5.28 14.23
CA THR A 276 -7.12 -5.50 12.80
C THR A 276 -7.57 -4.24 12.07
N LEU A 277 -7.12 -4.11 10.83
CA LEU A 277 -7.71 -3.24 9.81
C LEU A 277 -8.40 -4.14 8.80
N LYS A 278 -9.63 -3.83 8.42
CA LYS A 278 -10.36 -4.63 7.42
C LYS A 278 -9.84 -4.39 6.01
N ARG A 279 -9.56 -3.13 5.67
CA ARG A 279 -8.93 -2.74 4.40
C ARG A 279 -8.22 -1.39 4.53
N ILE A 280 -7.22 -1.19 3.69
CA ILE A 280 -6.55 0.09 3.47
C ILE A 280 -7.22 0.74 2.24
N LEU A 281 -7.70 1.98 2.36
CA LEU A 281 -8.45 2.63 1.27
C LEU A 281 -7.54 3.45 0.34
N GLY A 282 -6.42 3.97 0.86
CA GLY A 282 -5.49 4.81 0.10
C GLY A 282 -5.14 6.07 0.88
N ARG A 283 -4.76 7.12 0.15
CA ARG A 283 -4.28 8.39 0.71
C ARG A 283 -5.35 9.48 0.77
N GLU A 284 -5.24 10.42 1.69
CA GLU A 284 -6.16 11.55 1.81
C GLU A 284 -6.36 12.30 0.48
N ARG A 285 -5.29 12.53 -0.28
CA ARG A 285 -5.35 13.15 -1.62
C ARG A 285 -6.12 12.34 -2.67
N ASN A 286 -6.46 11.09 -2.38
CA ASN A 286 -7.24 10.22 -3.22
C ASN A 286 -8.74 10.31 -2.87
N LEU A 287 -9.12 11.13 -1.89
CA LEU A 287 -10.51 11.50 -1.62
C LEU A 287 -10.98 12.51 -2.68
N ILE A 288 -12.22 12.37 -3.12
CA ILE A 288 -12.86 13.40 -3.92
C ILE A 288 -13.30 14.55 -3.00
N LEU A 289 -13.13 15.79 -3.46
CA LEU A 289 -13.63 16.99 -2.80
C LEU A 289 -14.94 17.43 -3.45
N MET A 290 -16.02 17.45 -2.68
CA MET A 290 -17.34 17.85 -3.17
C MET A 290 -17.48 19.39 -3.16
N PRO A 291 -18.34 19.98 -4.01
CA PRO A 291 -18.60 21.43 -4.00
C PRO A 291 -19.12 21.97 -2.65
N ASP A 292 -19.74 21.12 -1.83
CA ASP A 292 -20.20 21.47 -0.49
C ASP A 292 -19.13 21.31 0.61
N GLY A 293 -17.89 20.99 0.22
CA GLY A 293 -16.73 20.82 1.10
C GLY A 293 -16.59 19.42 1.72
N ARG A 294 -17.56 18.52 1.53
CA ARG A 294 -17.43 17.13 2.01
C ARG A 294 -16.37 16.37 1.21
N ARG A 295 -15.74 15.38 1.85
CA ARG A 295 -14.78 14.48 1.21
C ARG A 295 -15.22 13.03 1.39
N HIS A 296 -15.04 12.21 0.36
CA HIS A 296 -15.26 10.76 0.48
C HIS A 296 -14.41 9.98 -0.52
N TRP A 297 -14.41 8.66 -0.36
CA TRP A 297 -13.71 7.76 -1.27
C TRP A 297 -14.46 7.65 -2.61
N PRO A 298 -13.79 7.87 -3.75
CA PRO A 298 -14.39 7.80 -5.08
C PRO A 298 -14.47 6.34 -5.56
N LEU A 299 -15.38 5.58 -4.97
CA LEU A 299 -15.57 4.16 -5.29
C LEU A 299 -16.37 4.01 -6.59
N VAL A 300 -15.68 3.93 -7.73
CA VAL A 300 -16.32 3.83 -9.05
C VAL A 300 -16.46 2.40 -9.59
N GLY A 301 -15.76 1.42 -9.02
CA GLY A 301 -15.92 -0.01 -9.34
C GLY A 301 -15.48 -0.38 -10.77
N PHE A 302 -14.29 -0.96 -10.90
CA PHE A 302 -13.68 -1.21 -12.20
C PHE A 302 -14.41 -2.26 -13.06
N ASP A 303 -15.08 -3.23 -12.44
CA ASP A 303 -15.90 -4.22 -13.16
C ASP A 303 -16.97 -3.59 -14.05
N LYS A 304 -17.54 -2.46 -13.61
CA LYS A 304 -18.53 -1.72 -14.40
C LYS A 304 -17.90 -1.04 -15.62
N PHE A 305 -16.69 -0.51 -15.48
CA PHE A 305 -15.97 0.08 -16.62
C PHE A 305 -15.75 -0.96 -17.72
N ARG A 306 -15.31 -2.16 -17.34
CA ARG A 306 -15.07 -3.27 -18.28
C ARG A 306 -16.34 -3.86 -18.89
N ALA A 307 -17.46 -3.77 -18.18
CA ALA A 307 -18.75 -4.18 -18.71
C ALA A 307 -19.29 -3.20 -19.76
N ILE A 308 -18.97 -1.91 -19.62
CA ILE A 308 -19.40 -0.85 -20.54
C ILE A 308 -18.47 -0.78 -21.77
N ALA A 309 -17.16 -0.88 -21.54
CA ALA A 309 -16.14 -0.57 -22.52
C ALA A 309 -14.91 -1.48 -22.36
N PRO A 310 -14.10 -1.70 -23.41
CA PRO A 310 -12.89 -2.53 -23.36
C PRO A 310 -11.71 -1.82 -22.66
N VAL A 311 -11.92 -1.41 -21.40
CA VAL A 311 -10.95 -0.66 -20.58
C VAL A 311 -9.92 -1.60 -19.96
N ARG A 312 -8.64 -1.37 -20.28
CA ARG A 312 -7.51 -2.10 -19.70
C ARG A 312 -7.02 -1.44 -18.41
N GLN A 313 -6.88 -0.12 -18.40
CA GLN A 313 -6.55 0.69 -17.23
C GLN A 313 -7.35 1.99 -17.24
N TYR A 314 -7.64 2.52 -16.05
CA TYR A 314 -8.27 3.82 -15.88
C TYR A 314 -7.62 4.58 -14.72
N GLN A 315 -7.64 5.91 -14.80
CA GLN A 315 -7.31 6.80 -13.70
C GLN A 315 -8.25 8.00 -13.74
N LEU A 316 -8.79 8.37 -12.58
CA LEU A 316 -9.63 9.54 -12.41
C LEU A 316 -8.82 10.66 -11.76
N ILE A 317 -8.90 11.86 -12.30
CA ILE A 317 -8.21 13.04 -11.77
C ILE A 317 -9.23 14.16 -11.60
N GLN A 318 -9.49 14.55 -10.36
CA GLN A 318 -10.24 15.75 -10.08
C GLN A 318 -9.32 16.97 -10.29
N LYS A 319 -9.52 17.68 -11.42
CA LYS A 319 -8.74 18.88 -11.78
C LYS A 319 -9.23 20.13 -11.05
N THR A 320 -10.54 20.23 -10.88
CA THR A 320 -11.24 21.34 -10.22
C THR A 320 -12.44 20.78 -9.43
N LEU A 321 -13.16 21.63 -8.70
CA LEU A 321 -14.36 21.20 -7.96
C LEU A 321 -15.45 20.60 -8.86
N ASP A 322 -15.45 20.89 -10.16
CA ASP A 322 -16.51 20.48 -11.09
C ASP A 322 -16.01 19.60 -12.26
N VAL A 323 -14.71 19.30 -12.34
CA VAL A 323 -14.10 18.60 -13.49
C VAL A 323 -13.34 17.35 -13.06
N ILE A 324 -13.70 16.21 -13.67
CA ILE A 324 -12.98 14.93 -13.58
C ILE A 324 -12.38 14.59 -14.95
N GLU A 325 -11.06 14.53 -15.04
CA GLU A 325 -10.36 13.90 -16.16
C GLU A 325 -10.35 12.38 -15.97
N VAL A 326 -10.77 11.65 -16.99
CA VAL A 326 -10.79 10.19 -17.06
C VAL A 326 -9.71 9.77 -18.04
N ARG A 327 -8.57 9.34 -17.51
CA ARG A 327 -7.49 8.78 -18.32
C ARG A 327 -7.75 7.30 -18.57
N LEU A 328 -7.72 6.89 -19.82
CA LEU A 328 -8.02 5.52 -20.24
C LEU A 328 -6.92 4.93 -21.11
N PHE A 329 -6.59 3.68 -20.85
CA PHE A 329 -5.96 2.79 -21.82
C PHE A 329 -6.96 1.69 -22.19
N VAL A 330 -7.28 1.58 -23.47
CA VAL A 330 -8.37 0.74 -24.01
C VAL A 330 -7.87 -0.17 -25.12
N GLU A 331 -8.50 -1.33 -25.29
CA GLU A 331 -8.13 -2.28 -26.37
C GLU A 331 -8.49 -1.77 -27.76
N ARG A 332 -9.59 -1.00 -27.83
CA ARG A 332 -10.04 -0.29 -29.02
C ARG A 332 -10.65 1.04 -28.60
N GLY A 333 -10.69 1.99 -29.53
CA GLY A 333 -11.38 3.26 -29.32
C GLY A 333 -12.83 3.06 -28.85
N LEU A 334 -13.28 3.94 -27.96
CA LEU A 334 -14.64 3.95 -27.45
C LEU A 334 -15.57 4.66 -28.43
N THR A 335 -16.80 4.18 -28.49
CA THR A 335 -17.89 4.88 -29.15
C THR A 335 -18.41 6.02 -28.26
N LEU A 336 -19.06 7.02 -28.86
CA LEU A 336 -19.70 8.10 -28.11
C LEU A 336 -20.75 7.58 -27.10
N GLY A 337 -21.39 6.45 -27.40
CA GLY A 337 -22.34 5.80 -26.48
C GLY A 337 -21.63 5.21 -25.25
N GLU A 338 -20.50 4.52 -25.45
CA GLU A 338 -19.69 3.98 -24.35
C GLU A 338 -19.13 5.09 -23.46
N GLU A 339 -18.66 6.20 -24.05
CA GLU A 339 -18.22 7.37 -23.27
C GLU A 339 -19.35 7.97 -22.44
N ALA A 340 -20.55 8.13 -23.03
CA ALA A 340 -21.70 8.67 -22.32
C ALA A 340 -22.16 7.76 -21.16
N GLU A 341 -22.13 6.44 -21.36
CA GLU A 341 -22.49 5.48 -20.32
C GLU A 341 -21.45 5.44 -19.20
N LEU A 342 -20.15 5.46 -19.52
CA LEU A 342 -19.07 5.61 -18.54
C LEU A 342 -19.22 6.90 -17.74
N ALA A 343 -19.43 8.04 -18.42
CA ALA A 343 -19.60 9.34 -17.77
C ALA A 343 -20.79 9.32 -16.79
N THR A 344 -21.92 8.73 -17.21
CA THR A 344 -23.12 8.58 -16.38
C THR A 344 -22.82 7.73 -15.14
N HIS A 345 -22.13 6.60 -15.31
CA HIS A 345 -21.72 5.72 -14.21
C HIS A 345 -20.76 6.40 -13.24
N ILE A 346 -19.79 7.17 -13.74
CA ILE A 346 -18.85 7.94 -12.93
C ILE A 346 -19.59 8.99 -12.10
N LYS A 347 -20.40 9.84 -12.73
CA LYS A 347 -21.20 10.88 -12.05
C LYS A 347 -22.06 10.29 -10.94
N LYS A 348 -22.76 9.18 -11.24
CA LYS A 348 -23.59 8.46 -10.28
C LYS A 348 -22.78 7.91 -9.11
N SER A 349 -21.64 7.26 -9.40
CA SER A 349 -20.78 6.66 -8.38
C SER A 349 -20.12 7.71 -7.47
N LEU A 350 -19.76 8.86 -8.03
CA LEU A 350 -19.18 9.98 -7.29
C LEU A 350 -20.24 10.84 -6.59
N GLY A 351 -21.53 10.70 -6.94
CA GLY A 351 -22.62 11.40 -6.28
C GLY A 351 -22.77 12.87 -6.66
N HIS A 352 -22.17 13.31 -7.78
CA HIS A 352 -22.30 14.68 -8.29
C HIS A 352 -22.14 14.72 -9.81
N ASP A 353 -22.76 15.72 -10.44
CA ASP A 353 -22.81 15.88 -11.89
C ASP A 353 -21.55 16.59 -12.43
N PHE A 354 -20.39 15.97 -12.23
CA PHE A 354 -19.12 16.50 -12.72
C PHE A 354 -19.09 16.62 -14.25
N THR A 355 -18.34 17.59 -14.75
CA THR A 355 -17.88 17.59 -16.14
C THR A 355 -16.82 16.50 -16.30
N ILE A 356 -17.02 15.60 -17.26
CA ILE A 356 -16.16 14.43 -17.50
C ILE A 356 -15.33 14.69 -18.77
N GLU A 357 -14.01 14.67 -18.65
CA GLU A 357 -13.08 14.83 -19.76
C GLU A 357 -12.33 13.51 -20.01
N PHE A 358 -12.55 12.86 -21.15
CA PHE A 358 -11.81 11.64 -21.50
C PHE A 358 -10.45 11.97 -22.12
N ASN A 359 -9.42 11.25 -21.69
CA ASN A 359 -8.06 11.35 -22.23
C ASN A 359 -7.51 9.95 -22.47
N TYR A 360 -6.99 9.68 -23.67
CA TYR A 360 -6.61 8.34 -24.11
C TYR A 360 -5.10 8.16 -24.19
N PHE A 361 -4.64 7.00 -23.75
CA PHE A 361 -3.23 6.60 -23.78
C PHE A 361 -3.06 5.34 -24.64
N GLU A 362 -1.97 5.29 -25.41
CA GLU A 362 -1.75 4.22 -26.41
C GLU A 362 -1.30 2.89 -25.80
N ASP A 363 -0.39 2.91 -24.82
CA ASP A 363 0.24 1.69 -24.28
C ASP A 363 -0.16 1.35 -22.84
N ARG A 364 0.01 2.32 -21.94
CA ARG A 364 -0.30 2.21 -20.51
C ARG A 364 -0.44 3.58 -19.88
N LEU A 365 -1.14 3.65 -18.77
CA LEU A 365 -1.19 4.87 -17.97
C LEU A 365 0.16 5.09 -17.25
N PRO A 366 0.64 6.35 -17.16
CA PRO A 366 1.89 6.66 -16.48
C PRO A 366 1.76 6.38 -14.97
N ALA A 367 2.70 5.60 -14.42
CA ALA A 367 2.86 5.49 -12.98
C ALA A 367 3.49 6.78 -12.42
N GLY A 368 3.23 7.09 -11.15
CA GLY A 368 3.88 8.22 -10.48
C GLY A 368 5.39 8.03 -10.37
N ALA A 369 6.13 9.08 -9.99
CA ALA A 369 7.61 9.08 -9.91
C ALA A 369 8.19 7.97 -9.02
N SER A 370 7.41 7.44 -8.07
CA SER A 370 7.80 6.32 -7.20
C SER A 370 7.52 4.92 -7.79
N GLY A 371 7.04 4.85 -9.03
CA GLY A 371 6.56 3.63 -9.68
C GLY A 371 5.16 3.18 -9.24
N LYS A 372 4.52 3.91 -8.31
CA LYS A 372 3.19 3.59 -7.80
C LYS A 372 2.08 4.07 -8.72
N PHE A 373 1.03 3.26 -8.87
CA PHE A 373 -0.18 3.64 -9.59
C PHE A 373 -1.32 4.01 -8.62
N GLU A 374 -1.97 5.15 -8.85
CA GLU A 374 -3.12 5.64 -8.06
C GLU A 374 -4.33 5.75 -9.00
N GLU A 375 -5.42 5.03 -8.70
CA GLU A 375 -6.63 5.03 -9.54
C GLU A 375 -7.40 6.36 -9.47
N PHE A 376 -7.24 7.12 -8.38
CA PHE A 376 -7.84 8.44 -8.23
C PHE A 376 -6.85 9.44 -7.63
N LEU A 377 -6.85 10.66 -8.15
CA LEU A 377 -6.09 11.81 -7.64
C LEU A 377 -6.97 13.05 -7.56
N CYS A 378 -6.94 13.77 -6.44
CA CYS A 378 -7.50 15.11 -6.32
C CYS A 378 -6.37 16.15 -6.43
N LEU A 379 -6.50 17.10 -7.36
CA LEU A 379 -5.56 18.22 -7.57
C LEU A 379 -6.09 19.56 -7.04
N VAL A 380 -7.27 19.54 -6.40
CA VAL A 380 -7.96 20.74 -5.89
C VAL A 380 -7.41 21.17 -4.54
#